data_AF-A0ABD2L194-F1
#
_entry.id   AF-A0ABD2L194-F1
#
_cell.length_a   1.000
_cell.length_b   1.000
_cell.length_c   1.000
_cell.angle_alpha   90.00
_cell.angle_beta   90.00
_cell.angle_gamma   90.00
#
_symmetry.space_group_name_H-M   'P 1'
#
loop_
_entity.id
_entity.type
_entity.pdbx_description
1 polymer ?
#
loop_
_entity_poly.entity_id
_entity_poly.type
_entity_poly.pdbx_seq_one_letter_code
_entity_poly.pdbx_strand_id
1 'polypeptide(L)' 'MSRRETNSYMGPAPPQGTGLHRYTFLVYAQKEGTVVNGTQKPAERANFHIREFAKEINAGSPLAGNFFNAQYDG' A
#
# COMPACT_ATOMS: atom_id res chain seq x y z
N MET A 1 -18.45 -4.84 -10.54
CA MET A 1 -17.72 -4.29 -9.37
C MET A 1 -17.03 -3.00 -9.81
N SER A 2 -17.23 -1.87 -9.13
CA SER A 2 -16.59 -0.60 -9.48
C SER A 2 -15.22 -0.48 -8.81
N ARG A 3 -14.21 -0.04 -9.56
CA ARG A 3 -12.88 0.28 -9.03
C ARG A 3 -12.99 1.55 -8.19
N ARG A 4 -12.57 1.50 -6.93
CA ARG A 4 -12.46 2.68 -6.05
C ARG A 4 -10.99 2.88 -5.66
N GLU A 5 -10.44 4.04 -6.03
CA GLU A 5 -9.13 4.46 -5.55
C GLU A 5 -9.28 5.20 -4.23
N THR A 6 -8.48 4.83 -3.23
CA THR A 6 -8.46 5.50 -1.92
C THR A 6 -7.32 6.51 -1.83
N ASN A 7 -6.19 6.21 -2.46
CA ASN A 7 -5.00 7.07 -2.54
C ASN A 7 -4.42 7.00 -3.94
N SER A 8 -4.17 8.16 -4.55
CA SER A 8 -3.53 8.22 -5.86
C SER A 8 -2.14 7.61 -5.81
N TYR A 9 -1.73 6.95 -6.88
CA TYR A 9 -0.37 6.44 -7.02
C TYR A 9 0.65 7.60 -7.00
N MET A 10 1.75 7.41 -6.27
CA MET A 10 2.92 8.28 -6.30
C MET A 10 4.14 7.38 -6.54
N GLY A 11 4.96 7.74 -7.52
CA GLY A 11 6.18 7.01 -7.83
C GLY A 11 7.19 7.02 -6.67
N PRO A 12 8.24 6.19 -6.76
CA PRO A 12 9.30 6.17 -5.77
C PRO A 12 9.99 7.54 -5.69
N ALA A 13 10.18 8.06 -4.48
CA ALA A 13 10.92 9.29 -4.20
C ALA A 13 11.84 9.08 -2.97
N PRO A 14 12.80 8.13 -3.04
CA PRO A 14 13.70 7.83 -1.93
C PRO A 14 14.61 9.05 -1.63
N PRO A 15 14.81 9.44 -0.35
CA PRO A 15 15.68 10.56 -0.02
C PRO A 15 17.15 10.33 -0.40
N GLN A 16 17.85 11.38 -0.81
CA GLN A 16 19.28 11.34 -1.12
C GLN A 16 20.08 10.77 0.07
N GLY A 17 21.05 9.89 -0.21
CA GLY A 17 21.94 9.31 0.80
C GLY A 17 21.34 8.15 1.63
N THR A 18 20.09 7.76 1.42
CA THR A 18 19.45 6.66 2.17
C THR A 18 19.58 5.28 1.53
N GLY A 19 20.24 5.18 0.38
CA GLY A 19 20.46 3.92 -0.35
C GLY A 19 19.21 3.41 -1.06
N LEU A 20 19.12 2.09 -1.25
CA LEU A 20 18.01 1.42 -1.92
C LEU A 20 16.80 1.27 -0.98
N HIS A 21 15.65 1.81 -1.40
CA HIS A 21 14.35 1.61 -0.76
C HIS A 21 13.55 0.55 -1.50
N ARG A 22 12.89 -0.34 -0.75
CA ARG A 22 12.04 -1.39 -1.30
C ARG A 22 10.59 -0.92 -1.40
N TYR A 23 10.05 -0.89 -2.60
CA TYR A 23 8.64 -0.60 -2.88
C TYR A 23 7.90 -1.90 -3.16
N THR A 24 6.91 -2.22 -2.32
CA THR A 24 6.21 -3.52 -2.36
C THR A 24 4.77 -3.33 -2.78
N PHE A 25 4.37 -4.02 -3.85
CA PHE A 25 2.97 -4.16 -4.26
C PHE A 25 2.39 -5.45 -3.67
N LEU A 26 1.20 -5.35 -3.08
CA LEU A 26 0.48 -6.48 -2.50
C LEU A 26 -0.96 -6.47 -3.00
N VAL A 27 -1.47 -7.64 -3.36
CA VAL A 27 -2.85 -7.84 -3.80
C VAL A 27 -3.56 -8.74 -2.79
N TYR A 28 -4.70 -8.29 -2.28
CA TYR A 28 -5.52 -9.03 -1.33
C TYR A 28 -6.87 -9.40 -1.95
N ALA A 29 -7.42 -10.55 -1.56
CA ALA A 29 -8.78 -10.92 -1.92
C ALA A 29 -9.78 -10.02 -1.17
N GLN A 30 -10.71 -9.39 -1.89
CA GLN A 30 -11.86 -8.75 -1.25
C GLN A 30 -12.91 -9.82 -0.96
N LYS A 31 -13.19 -10.07 0.32
CA LYS A 31 -14.22 -11.00 0.77
C LYS A 31 -15.54 -10.27 0.94
N GLU A 32 -16.63 -11.01 0.98
CA GLU A 32 -17.92 -10.47 1.39
C GLU A 32 -17.79 -9.89 2.82
N GLY A 33 -18.20 -8.63 3.01
CA GLY A 33 -17.96 -7.89 4.26
C GLY A 33 -16.61 -7.19 4.36
N THR A 34 -15.74 -7.25 3.33
CA THR A 34 -14.59 -6.34 3.22
C THR A 34 -15.11 -4.92 3.00
N VAL A 35 -15.32 -4.23 4.09
CA VAL A 35 -15.72 -2.84 4.09
C VAL A 35 -14.45 -2.00 4.12
N VAL A 36 -13.92 -1.71 2.93
CA VAL A 36 -13.08 -0.52 2.75
C VAL A 36 -14.04 0.66 2.76
N ASN A 37 -14.63 0.94 3.93
CA ASN A 37 -15.17 2.25 4.20
C ASN A 37 -14.07 3.23 3.82
N GLY A 38 -14.41 4.44 3.41
CA GLY A 38 -13.40 5.48 3.29
C GLY A 38 -12.82 5.81 4.66
N THR A 39 -12.14 4.87 5.33
CA THR A 39 -11.06 5.09 6.28
C THR A 39 -10.31 6.22 5.63
N GLN A 40 -10.47 7.39 6.28
CA GLN A 40 -10.06 8.67 5.78
C GLN A 40 -8.77 8.47 5.01
N LYS A 41 -8.69 8.99 3.77
CA LYS A 41 -7.41 9.15 3.06
C LYS A 41 -6.35 9.36 4.15
N PRO A 42 -5.40 8.43 4.36
CA PRO A 42 -4.37 8.62 5.35
C PRO A 42 -3.84 10.04 5.10
N ALA A 43 -4.02 10.93 6.08
CA ALA A 43 -3.60 12.32 5.90
C ALA A 43 -2.12 12.36 5.51
N GLU A 44 -1.38 11.33 5.96
CA GLU A 44 0.01 11.07 5.68
C GLU A 44 0.18 9.63 5.15
N ARG A 45 1.09 9.46 4.18
CA ARG A 45 1.49 8.14 3.66
C ARG A 45 2.54 7.46 4.53
N ALA A 46 3.26 8.24 5.33
CA ALA A 46 4.28 7.74 6.23
C ALA A 46 3.66 6.83 7.29
N ASN A 47 4.45 5.89 7.80
CA ASN A 47 4.07 5.00 8.91
C ASN A 47 2.84 4.10 8.65
N PHE A 48 2.45 3.88 7.38
CA PHE A 48 1.38 2.93 7.06
C PHE A 48 1.80 1.49 7.37
N HIS A 49 1.00 0.80 8.21
CA HIS A 49 1.27 -0.57 8.64
C HIS A 49 0.34 -1.58 7.95
N ILE A 50 0.79 -2.14 6.82
CA ILE A 50 -0.03 -3.02 5.97
C ILE A 50 -0.63 -4.24 6.69
N ARG A 51 0.08 -4.82 7.67
CA ARG A 51 -0.41 -6.01 8.39
C ARG A 51 -1.56 -5.67 9.34
N GLU A 52 -1.60 -4.46 9.88
CA GLU A 52 -2.72 -3.99 10.72
C GLU A 52 -3.90 -3.65 9.83
N PHE A 53 -3.68 -2.90 8.75
CA PHE A 53 -4.71 -2.61 7.77
C PHE A 53 -5.39 -3.89 7.23
N ALA A 54 -4.61 -4.92 6.85
CA ALA A 54 -5.15 -6.18 6.37
C ALA A 54 -6.01 -6.92 7.41
N LYS A 55 -5.72 -6.76 8.71
CA LYS A 55 -6.56 -7.27 9.80
C LYS A 55 -7.85 -6.46 9.93
N GLU A 56 -7.77 -5.13 9.92
CA GLU A 56 -8.93 -4.23 10.05
C GLU A 56 -10.00 -4.48 8.98
N ILE A 57 -9.59 -4.71 7.73
CA ILE A 57 -10.52 -4.96 6.62
C ILE A 57 -10.81 -6.45 6.38
N ASN A 58 -10.37 -7.34 7.28
CA ASN A 58 -10.51 -8.80 7.19
C ASN A 58 -9.99 -9.41 5.86
N ALA A 59 -8.92 -8.84 5.32
CA ALA A 59 -8.34 -9.25 4.03
C ALA A 59 -7.56 -10.57 4.09
N GLY A 60 -7.11 -11.00 5.28
CA GLY A 60 -6.27 -12.19 5.44
C GLY A 60 -4.86 -12.01 4.85
N SER A 61 -4.33 -13.04 4.20
CA SER A 61 -3.01 -13.02 3.56
C SER A 61 -3.08 -12.47 2.12
N PRO A 62 -2.01 -11.83 1.62
CA PRO A 62 -1.97 -11.40 0.23
C PRO A 62 -2.01 -12.60 -0.73
N LEU A 63 -2.75 -12.47 -1.82
CA LEU A 63 -2.82 -13.44 -2.92
C LEU A 63 -1.58 -13.37 -3.82
N ALA A 64 -1.06 -12.17 -4.02
CA ALA A 64 0.11 -11.92 -4.85
C ALA A 64 0.90 -10.74 -4.30
N GLY A 65 2.19 -10.71 -4.65
CA GLY A 65 3.05 -9.59 -4.34
C GLY A 65 4.20 -9.49 -5.33
N ASN A 66 4.70 -8.27 -5.50
CA ASN A 66 5.94 -8.01 -6.22
C ASN A 66 6.64 -6.82 -5.57
N PHE A 67 7.94 -6.66 -5.80
CA PHE A 67 8.67 -5.50 -5.30
C PHE A 67 9.75 -5.08 -6.29
N PHE A 68 10.18 -3.83 -6.15
CA PHE A 68 11.39 -3.32 -6.78
C PHE A 68 12.14 -2.44 -5.80
N ASN A 69 13.42 -2.21 -6.09
CA ASN A 69 14.24 -1.28 -5.33
C ASN A 69 14.50 -0.03 -6.17
N ALA A 70 14.48 1.14 -5.51
CA ALA A 70 14.89 2.40 -6.11
C ALA A 70 15.74 3.19 -5.13
N GLN A 71 16.64 4.01 -5.66
CA GLN A 71 17.43 4.99 -4.92
C GLN A 71 17.29 6.36 -5.60
N TYR A 72 17.73 7.41 -4.93
CA TYR A 72 17.72 8.77 -5.48
C TYR A 72 18.46 8.81 -6.83
N ASP A 73 17.82 9.37 -7.86
CA ASP A 73 18.29 9.36 -9.25
C ASP A 73 18.68 10.73 -9.84
N GLY A 74 18.47 11.83 -9.09
CA GLY A 74 18.91 13.17 -9.50
C GLY A 74 17.78 14.06 -9.96
#